data_AF-A0A850B427-F1
#
_entry.id   AF-A0A850B427-F1
#
_cell.length_a   1.000
_cell.length_b   1.000
_cell.length_c   1.000
_cell.angle_alpha   90.00
_cell.angle_beta   90.00
_cell.angle_gamma   90.00
#
_symmetry.space_group_name_H-M   'P 1'
#
loop_
_entity.id
_entity.type
_entity.pdbx_description
1 polymer ?
#
loop_
_entity_poly.entity_id
_entity_poly.type
_entity_poly.pdbx_seq_one_letter_code
_entity_poly.pdbx_strand_id
1 'polypeptide(L)'
;MQHAEHFLSRLDRLLPSEVDLALELYRDPELLRAVLDAATLPERVERVAISIDDPKQGPFLVVTRSGHFVTCLGRGMRTGDLPIVTRVELDAISRKVTRLREAIALAKQIGRERGHTRLLRRLLVASDTVSREDFLAVAAWEPLLGPMFLDLYLAMGQELLREGPMLRTRRSRRAQDEEALHAYWNLLHAAGHMALLGASTADRESFVSLTDQHRGARAAFSYPLTGTGVITFILKGAWAAARLGKLMLLDYKRALTEDVSLFELLDTLFALLAIGTRAKSTRAEIVKALHAAPGGARTPQAKRLREVMGREVELCCELTAQLLETPAEELEAVVRRIGESYFEPGAPTTDALTRDELVRTLPLMSWADGITDGKKLFVSMSLIAATARGAPEQFYLPSELATALHQPWTPESTWRVLNPLLKTEQAARKLHAGAPSIGRQDPCPCGSGRKLKRCCGR
;
A
#
# COMPACT_ATOMS: atom_id res chain seq x y z
N MET A 1 -43.22 -15.87 15.44
CA MET A 1 -44.06 -16.48 14.37
C MET A 1 -45.00 -15.46 13.73
N GLN A 2 -45.84 -14.74 14.50
CA GLN A 2 -46.83 -13.79 13.96
C GLN A 2 -46.30 -12.74 12.96
N HIS A 3 -45.14 -12.14 13.20
CA HIS A 3 -44.60 -11.10 12.29
C HIS A 3 -44.11 -11.65 10.94
N ALA A 4 -43.57 -12.87 10.90
CA ALA A 4 -43.09 -13.49 9.67
C ALA A 4 -44.25 -13.91 8.76
N GLU A 5 -45.31 -14.49 9.33
CA GLU A 5 -46.54 -14.82 8.59
C GLU A 5 -47.23 -13.58 8.03
N HIS A 6 -47.26 -12.50 8.82
CA HIS A 6 -47.81 -11.22 8.37
C HIS A 6 -46.99 -10.61 7.22
N PHE A 7 -45.66 -10.70 7.25
CA PHE A 7 -44.83 -10.27 6.12
C PHE A 7 -45.08 -11.10 4.86
N LEU A 8 -45.02 -12.43 4.96
CA LEU A 8 -45.16 -13.34 3.81
C LEU A 8 -46.52 -13.19 3.11
N SER A 9 -47.59 -12.95 3.88
CA SER A 9 -48.94 -12.73 3.34
C SER A 9 -49.14 -11.37 2.65
N ARG A 10 -48.15 -10.46 2.73
CA ARG A 10 -48.22 -9.10 2.14
C ARG A 10 -47.29 -8.92 0.92
N LEU A 11 -46.61 -9.98 0.50
CA LEU A 11 -45.70 -9.95 -0.66
C LEU A 11 -46.41 -9.59 -1.98
N ASP A 12 -47.73 -9.76 -2.05
CA ASP A 12 -48.60 -9.33 -3.15
C ASP A 12 -48.53 -7.83 -3.46
N ARG A 13 -48.02 -7.03 -2.52
CA ARG A 13 -47.81 -5.58 -2.68
C ARG A 13 -46.56 -5.20 -3.47
N LEU A 14 -45.73 -6.18 -3.82
CA LEU A 14 -44.44 -6.00 -4.48
C LEU A 14 -44.50 -6.56 -5.91
N LEU A 15 -43.72 -5.97 -6.81
CA LEU A 15 -43.50 -6.54 -8.13
C LEU A 15 -42.66 -7.83 -8.04
N PRO A 16 -42.72 -8.74 -9.03
CA PRO A 16 -41.99 -10.01 -8.98
C PRO A 16 -40.49 -9.88 -8.67
N SER A 17 -39.79 -8.93 -9.31
CA SER A 17 -38.36 -8.67 -9.05
C SER A 17 -38.08 -8.09 -7.66
N GLU A 18 -39.06 -7.40 -7.06
CA GLU A 18 -38.97 -6.85 -5.70
C GLU A 18 -39.25 -7.95 -4.65
N VAL A 19 -40.13 -8.90 -4.98
CA VAL A 19 -40.41 -10.10 -4.16
C VAL A 19 -39.17 -10.98 -4.05
N ASP A 20 -38.44 -11.20 -5.16
CA ASP A 20 -37.23 -12.03 -5.15
C ASP A 20 -36.20 -11.48 -4.16
N LEU A 21 -35.91 -10.18 -4.21
CA LEU A 21 -34.98 -9.54 -3.27
C LEU A 21 -35.48 -9.61 -1.82
N ALA A 22 -36.79 -9.41 -1.60
CA ALA A 22 -37.39 -9.51 -0.27
C ALA A 22 -37.25 -10.93 0.31
N LEU A 23 -37.41 -11.94 -0.53
CA LEU A 23 -37.25 -13.35 -0.15
C LEU A 23 -35.77 -13.74 0.04
N GLU A 24 -34.85 -13.19 -0.74
CA GLU A 24 -33.40 -13.36 -0.52
C GLU A 24 -33.00 -12.86 0.87
N LEU A 25 -33.39 -11.63 1.23
CA LEU A 25 -33.12 -11.07 2.56
C LEU A 25 -33.82 -11.85 3.68
N TYR A 26 -35.03 -12.36 3.42
CA TYR A 26 -35.75 -13.20 4.36
C TYR A 26 -35.05 -14.54 4.62
N ARG A 27 -34.46 -15.14 3.58
CA ARG A 27 -33.73 -16.41 3.66
C ARG A 27 -32.33 -16.26 4.25
N ASP A 28 -31.80 -15.03 4.30
CA ASP A 28 -30.46 -14.72 4.80
C ASP A 28 -30.49 -13.76 6.01
N PRO A 29 -30.87 -14.27 7.19
CA PRO A 29 -30.99 -13.44 8.40
C PRO A 29 -29.66 -12.87 8.88
N GLU A 30 -28.52 -13.50 8.54
CA GLU A 30 -27.19 -12.98 8.86
C GLU A 30 -26.85 -11.75 8.02
N LEU A 31 -27.12 -11.80 6.71
CA LEU A 31 -26.95 -10.63 5.84
C LEU A 31 -27.82 -9.46 6.31
N LEU A 32 -29.09 -9.73 6.64
CA LEU A 32 -29.99 -8.70 7.15
C LEU A 32 -29.46 -8.05 8.44
N ARG A 33 -28.96 -8.85 9.40
CA ARG A 33 -28.34 -8.31 10.61
C ARG A 33 -27.10 -7.48 10.31
N ALA A 34 -26.22 -7.96 9.44
CA ALA A 34 -25.03 -7.22 9.02
C ALA A 34 -25.38 -5.88 8.37
N VAL A 35 -26.44 -5.82 7.56
CA VAL A 35 -26.97 -4.58 6.99
C VAL A 35 -27.44 -3.61 8.07
N LEU A 36 -28.24 -4.09 9.02
CA LEU A 36 -28.76 -3.26 10.11
C LEU A 36 -27.66 -2.77 11.05
N ASP A 37 -26.64 -3.59 11.31
CA ASP A 37 -25.53 -3.22 12.19
C ASP A 37 -24.55 -2.24 11.55
N ALA A 38 -24.35 -2.32 10.23
CA ALA A 38 -23.48 -1.41 9.49
C ALA A 38 -24.18 -0.10 9.07
N ALA A 39 -25.51 -0.06 9.02
CA ALA A 39 -26.26 1.15 8.69
C ALA A 39 -26.21 2.18 9.83
N THR A 40 -26.09 3.46 9.48
CA THR A 40 -26.12 4.58 10.42
C THR A 40 -27.55 4.80 10.93
N LEU A 41 -27.94 4.05 11.96
CA LEU A 41 -29.27 4.08 12.57
C LEU A 41 -29.23 4.73 13.96
N PRO A 42 -30.29 5.47 14.38
CA PRO A 42 -30.35 6.01 15.73
C PRO A 42 -30.37 4.90 16.80
N GLU A 43 -29.78 5.13 17.97
CA GLU A 43 -29.56 4.09 19.00
C GLU A 43 -30.84 3.46 19.57
N ARG A 44 -32.00 4.14 19.51
CA ARG A 44 -33.25 3.74 20.19
C ARG A 44 -34.41 3.41 19.24
N VAL A 45 -34.12 2.92 18.04
CA VAL A 45 -35.18 2.56 17.07
C VAL A 45 -35.51 1.07 17.12
N GLU A 46 -36.78 0.74 17.31
CA GLU A 46 -37.25 -0.66 17.32
C GLU A 46 -37.44 -1.23 15.91
N ARG A 47 -37.81 -0.38 14.94
CA ARG A 47 -38.12 -0.76 13.56
C ARG A 47 -37.40 0.14 12.57
N VAL A 48 -37.09 -0.44 11.43
CA VAL A 48 -36.33 0.17 10.34
C VAL A 48 -37.02 -0.19 9.04
N ALA A 49 -37.07 0.77 8.11
CA ALA A 49 -37.53 0.54 6.75
C ALA A 49 -36.32 0.34 5.83
N ILE A 50 -36.33 -0.72 5.02
CA ILE A 50 -35.30 -0.98 4.00
C ILE A 50 -35.94 -0.68 2.65
N SER A 51 -35.39 0.29 1.92
CA SER A 51 -35.83 0.59 0.56
C SER A 51 -35.34 -0.48 -0.41
N ILE A 52 -36.27 -1.05 -1.18
CA ILE A 52 -35.95 -2.00 -2.25
C ILE A 52 -35.61 -1.25 -3.56
N ASP A 53 -36.13 -0.04 -3.75
CA ASP A 53 -35.90 0.74 -4.96
C ASP A 53 -35.75 2.24 -4.62
N ASP A 54 -36.82 3.02 -4.72
CA ASP A 54 -36.78 4.47 -4.51
C ASP A 54 -36.75 4.81 -3.00
N PRO A 55 -35.78 5.60 -2.50
CA PRO A 55 -35.64 5.88 -1.07
C PRO A 55 -36.77 6.72 -0.47
N LYS A 56 -37.65 7.32 -1.29
CA LYS A 56 -38.80 8.12 -0.86
C LYS A 56 -40.13 7.43 -1.15
N GLN A 57 -40.26 6.82 -2.33
CA GLN A 57 -41.50 6.19 -2.80
C GLN A 57 -41.58 4.70 -2.48
N GLY A 58 -40.46 4.07 -2.11
CA GLY A 58 -40.39 2.64 -1.87
C GLY A 58 -40.41 1.80 -3.15
N PRO A 59 -40.77 0.52 -3.06
CA PRO A 59 -41.34 -0.15 -1.88
C PRO A 59 -40.35 -0.36 -0.73
N PHE A 60 -40.88 -0.61 0.46
CA PHE A 60 -40.11 -0.77 1.69
C PHE A 60 -40.39 -2.09 2.40
N LEU A 61 -39.34 -2.71 2.93
CA LEU A 61 -39.42 -3.82 3.89
C LEU A 61 -39.29 -3.24 5.28
N VAL A 62 -40.29 -3.45 6.14
CA VAL A 62 -40.23 -3.03 7.54
C VAL A 62 -39.75 -4.21 8.36
N VAL A 63 -38.61 -4.02 9.01
CA VAL A 63 -37.98 -5.01 9.87
C VAL A 63 -37.75 -4.42 11.27
N THR A 64 -37.61 -5.28 12.26
CA THR A 64 -37.15 -4.89 13.60
C THR A 64 -35.63 -4.69 13.61
N ARG A 65 -35.10 -3.98 14.60
CA ARG A 65 -33.64 -3.77 14.75
C ARG A 65 -32.85 -5.08 14.88
N SER A 66 -33.47 -6.14 15.37
CA SER A 66 -32.88 -7.48 15.51
C SER A 66 -32.99 -8.37 14.26
N GLY A 67 -33.60 -7.85 13.18
CA GLY A 67 -33.69 -8.52 11.89
C GLY A 67 -34.96 -9.34 11.65
N HIS A 68 -36.02 -9.16 12.44
CA HIS A 68 -37.31 -9.82 12.16
C HIS A 68 -38.18 -9.00 11.21
N PHE A 69 -38.69 -9.63 10.16
CA PHE A 69 -39.64 -9.02 9.21
C PHE A 69 -40.99 -8.77 9.86
N VAL A 70 -41.52 -7.55 9.68
CA VAL A 70 -42.80 -7.09 10.24
C VAL A 70 -43.86 -6.98 9.14
N THR A 71 -43.54 -6.28 8.04
CA THR A 71 -44.44 -6.09 6.88
C THR A 71 -43.65 -5.57 5.68
N CYS A 72 -44.28 -5.59 4.50
CA CYS A 72 -43.86 -4.81 3.33
C CYS A 72 -44.88 -3.71 3.01
N LEU A 73 -44.36 -2.60 2.50
CA LEU A 73 -45.08 -1.42 2.06
C LEU A 73 -44.88 -1.31 0.54
N GLY A 74 -45.97 -1.30 -0.22
CA GLY A 74 -45.94 -1.12 -1.67
C GLY A 74 -45.51 0.30 -2.05
N ARG A 75 -45.24 0.51 -3.34
CA ARG A 75 -44.83 1.82 -3.86
C ARG A 75 -45.88 2.89 -3.55
N GLY A 76 -45.42 4.05 -3.09
CA GLY A 76 -46.26 5.19 -2.68
C GLY A 76 -46.80 5.10 -1.24
N MET A 77 -46.61 3.98 -0.55
CA MET A 77 -46.97 3.86 0.87
C MET A 77 -45.93 4.53 1.77
N ARG A 78 -46.38 5.14 2.87
CA ARG A 78 -45.52 5.91 3.77
C ARG A 78 -44.89 5.03 4.85
N THR A 79 -43.61 5.24 5.11
CA THR A 79 -42.86 4.62 6.22
C THR A 79 -43.09 5.31 7.57
N GLY A 80 -43.72 6.49 7.57
CA GLY A 80 -43.84 7.32 8.78
C GLY A 80 -42.47 7.85 9.20
N ASP A 81 -42.21 7.85 10.50
CA ASP A 81 -40.95 8.35 11.09
C ASP A 81 -39.85 7.28 11.17
N LEU A 82 -40.03 6.14 10.51
CA LEU A 82 -39.04 5.06 10.53
C LEU A 82 -37.76 5.50 9.81
N PRO A 83 -36.57 5.22 10.39
CA PRO A 83 -35.31 5.41 9.67
C PRO A 83 -35.27 4.48 8.45
N ILE A 84 -34.73 5.01 7.34
CA ILE A 84 -34.68 4.32 6.06
C ILE A 84 -33.23 3.92 5.76
N VAL A 85 -32.99 2.62 5.57
CA VAL A 85 -31.79 2.11 4.89
C VAL A 85 -32.08 2.16 3.40
N THR A 86 -31.27 2.91 2.66
CA THR A 86 -31.48 3.10 1.22
C THR A 86 -31.04 1.87 0.42
N ARG A 87 -31.54 1.73 -0.82
CA ARG A 87 -31.14 0.65 -1.71
C ARG A 87 -29.63 0.66 -2.01
N VAL A 88 -29.04 1.85 -2.09
CA VAL A 88 -27.60 2.04 -2.31
C VAL A 88 -26.79 1.51 -1.13
N GLU A 89 -27.21 1.80 0.11
CA GLU A 89 -26.56 1.28 1.33
C GLU A 89 -26.72 -0.24 1.43
N LEU A 90 -27.92 -0.76 1.18
CA LEU A 90 -28.19 -2.20 1.13
C LEU A 90 -27.24 -2.90 0.14
N ASP A 91 -27.19 -2.44 -1.12
CA ASP A 91 -26.34 -3.06 -2.14
C ASP A 91 -24.85 -2.96 -1.79
N ALA A 92 -24.41 -1.84 -1.19
CA ALA A 92 -23.03 -1.66 -0.76
C ALA A 92 -22.64 -2.66 0.34
N ILE A 93 -23.48 -2.83 1.36
CA ILE A 93 -23.23 -3.76 2.47
C ILE A 93 -23.35 -5.21 1.98
N SER A 94 -24.36 -5.56 1.19
CA SER A 94 -24.52 -6.91 0.63
C SER A 94 -23.31 -7.32 -0.19
N ARG A 95 -22.78 -6.45 -1.05
CA ARG A 95 -21.53 -6.72 -1.78
C ARG A 95 -20.34 -6.95 -0.84
N LYS A 96 -20.25 -6.22 0.27
CA LYS A 96 -19.19 -6.40 1.28
C LYS A 96 -19.31 -7.76 1.97
N VAL A 97 -20.51 -8.15 2.38
CA VAL A 97 -20.78 -9.44 3.05
C VAL A 97 -20.53 -10.62 2.10
N THR A 98 -20.98 -10.55 0.85
CA THR A 98 -20.70 -11.59 -0.15
C THR A 98 -19.20 -11.77 -0.37
N ARG A 99 -18.45 -10.66 -0.54
CA ARG A 99 -16.98 -10.73 -0.64
C ARG A 99 -16.33 -11.36 0.59
N LEU A 100 -16.82 -11.05 1.80
CA LEU A 100 -16.31 -11.65 3.04
C LEU A 100 -16.61 -13.16 3.09
N ARG A 101 -17.81 -13.59 2.69
CA ARG A 101 -18.17 -15.01 2.63
C ARG A 101 -17.34 -15.78 1.60
N GLU A 102 -17.14 -15.21 0.42
CA GLU A 102 -16.27 -15.77 -0.63
C GLU A 102 -14.82 -15.87 -0.14
N ALA A 103 -14.30 -14.82 0.50
CA ALA A 103 -12.98 -14.80 1.13
C ALA A 103 -12.83 -15.92 2.18
N ILE A 104 -13.82 -16.10 3.07
CA ILE A 104 -13.84 -17.16 4.07
C ILE A 104 -13.92 -18.55 3.43
N ALA A 105 -14.73 -18.71 2.38
CA ALA A 105 -14.85 -19.98 1.67
C ALA A 105 -13.54 -20.37 0.98
N LEU A 106 -12.92 -19.42 0.29
CA LEU A 106 -11.61 -19.58 -0.35
C LEU A 106 -10.53 -19.87 0.69
N ALA A 107 -10.55 -19.17 1.83
CA ALA A 107 -9.67 -19.44 2.97
C ALA A 107 -9.77 -20.90 3.43
N LYS A 108 -10.99 -21.42 3.58
CA LYS A 108 -11.24 -22.81 4.00
C LYS A 108 -10.79 -23.83 2.95
N GLN A 109 -10.93 -23.53 1.66
CA GLN A 109 -10.46 -24.41 0.59
C GLN A 109 -8.93 -24.50 0.52
N ILE A 110 -8.25 -23.37 0.71
CA ILE A 110 -6.78 -23.29 0.73
C ILE A 110 -6.22 -23.91 2.04
N GLY A 111 -7.00 -23.88 3.12
CA GLY A 111 -6.63 -24.37 4.43
C GLY A 111 -7.16 -25.75 4.79
N ARG A 112 -6.40 -26.80 4.49
CA ARG A 112 -6.28 -27.87 5.50
C ARG A 112 -5.50 -27.27 6.67
N GLU A 113 -5.86 -27.52 7.93
CA GLU A 113 -5.39 -26.79 9.15
C GLU A 113 -3.88 -26.46 9.23
N ARG A 114 -2.99 -27.24 8.59
CA ARG A 114 -1.54 -26.98 8.53
C ARG A 114 -1.09 -26.01 7.43
N GLY A 115 -1.96 -25.70 6.47
CA GLY A 115 -1.68 -24.85 5.30
C GLY A 115 -1.61 -23.36 5.64
N HIS A 116 -2.51 -22.87 6.51
CA HIS A 116 -2.55 -21.44 6.89
C HIS A 116 -1.31 -21.00 7.65
N THR A 117 -0.92 -21.76 8.68
CA THR A 117 0.30 -21.49 9.44
C THR A 117 1.54 -21.55 8.56
N ARG A 118 1.57 -22.46 7.57
CA ARG A 118 2.67 -22.58 6.62
C ARG A 118 2.76 -21.36 5.69
N LEU A 119 1.63 -20.88 5.17
CA LEU A 119 1.58 -19.69 4.32
C LEU A 119 2.03 -18.44 5.08
N LEU A 120 1.47 -18.19 6.27
CA LEU A 120 1.88 -17.05 7.10
C LEU A 120 3.36 -17.12 7.50
N ARG A 121 3.84 -18.32 7.86
CA ARG A 121 5.28 -18.53 8.13
C ARG A 121 6.12 -18.24 6.90
N ARG A 122 5.67 -18.60 5.69
CA ARG A 122 6.39 -18.30 4.45
C ARG A 122 6.48 -16.79 4.22
N LEU A 123 5.39 -16.03 4.38
CA LEU A 123 5.42 -14.57 4.22
C LEU A 123 6.31 -13.84 5.23
N LEU A 124 6.60 -14.43 6.38
CA LEU A 124 7.35 -13.79 7.47
C LEU A 124 8.78 -14.32 7.66
N VAL A 125 9.03 -15.59 7.33
CA VAL A 125 10.28 -16.32 7.69
C VAL A 125 11.01 -16.89 6.46
N ALA A 126 10.31 -17.07 5.34
CA ALA A 126 10.90 -17.46 4.06
C ALA A 126 10.38 -16.51 2.96
N SER A 127 10.41 -15.21 3.28
CA SER A 127 9.62 -14.19 2.60
C SER A 127 10.16 -13.85 1.21
N ASP A 128 11.40 -14.19 0.91
CA ASP A 128 11.96 -14.11 -0.44
C ASP A 128 11.49 -15.24 -1.38
N THR A 129 10.82 -16.28 -0.85
CA THR A 129 10.33 -17.44 -1.63
C THR A 129 8.86 -17.38 -2.00
N VAL A 130 8.17 -16.27 -1.68
CA VAL A 130 6.73 -16.12 -1.93
C VAL A 130 6.45 -16.11 -3.43
N SER A 131 5.66 -17.07 -3.92
CA SER A 131 5.15 -17.10 -5.28
C SER A 131 3.89 -16.26 -5.46
N ARG A 132 3.44 -16.10 -6.71
CA ARG A 132 2.16 -15.45 -7.04
C ARG A 132 0.99 -16.15 -6.36
N GLU A 133 0.94 -17.47 -6.41
CA GLU A 133 -0.12 -18.27 -5.82
C GLU A 133 -0.09 -18.19 -4.29
N ASP A 134 1.10 -18.20 -3.67
CA ASP A 134 1.25 -17.98 -2.23
C ASP A 134 0.71 -16.59 -1.82
N PHE A 135 1.04 -15.55 -2.58
CA PHE A 135 0.55 -14.20 -2.33
C PHE A 135 -0.97 -14.11 -2.49
N LEU A 136 -1.52 -14.62 -3.60
CA LEU A 136 -2.96 -14.61 -3.86
C LEU A 136 -3.75 -15.41 -2.80
N ALA A 137 -3.17 -16.51 -2.32
CA ALA A 137 -3.77 -17.32 -1.25
C ALA A 137 -3.94 -16.53 0.06
N VAL A 138 -2.98 -15.67 0.41
CA VAL A 138 -3.08 -14.79 1.59
C VAL A 138 -3.90 -13.55 1.31
N ALA A 139 -3.82 -13.00 0.10
CA ALA A 139 -4.65 -11.88 -0.34
C ALA A 139 -6.14 -12.23 -0.30
N ALA A 140 -6.52 -13.51 -0.37
CA ALA A 140 -7.90 -13.93 -0.14
C ALA A 140 -8.42 -13.55 1.27
N TRP A 141 -7.55 -13.39 2.28
CA TRP A 141 -7.94 -13.00 3.65
C TRP A 141 -7.95 -11.50 3.89
N GLU A 142 -7.53 -10.75 2.89
CA GLU A 142 -7.39 -9.31 2.96
C GLU A 142 -8.69 -8.57 3.38
N PRO A 143 -9.90 -8.98 2.97
CA PRO A 143 -11.13 -8.36 3.49
C PRO A 143 -11.34 -8.48 5.01
N LEU A 144 -10.70 -9.46 5.65
CA LEU A 144 -10.77 -9.71 7.09
C LEU A 144 -9.55 -9.15 7.83
N LEU A 145 -8.37 -9.24 7.22
CA LEU A 145 -7.08 -9.01 7.87
C LEU A 145 -6.38 -7.74 7.37
N GLY A 146 -6.96 -6.97 6.44
CA GLY A 146 -6.38 -5.76 5.87
C GLY A 146 -5.80 -4.79 6.90
N PRO A 147 -6.57 -4.37 7.93
CA PRO A 147 -6.04 -3.51 9.00
C PRO A 147 -4.86 -4.12 9.76
N MET A 148 -4.86 -5.44 9.99
CA MET A 148 -3.76 -6.14 10.65
C MET A 148 -2.51 -6.18 9.77
N PHE A 149 -2.65 -6.42 8.46
CA PHE A 149 -1.53 -6.36 7.52
C PHE A 149 -0.94 -4.94 7.45
N LEU A 150 -1.79 -3.92 7.47
CA LEU A 150 -1.34 -2.53 7.50
C LEU A 150 -0.60 -2.18 8.79
N ASP A 151 -1.10 -2.62 9.96
CA ASP A 151 -0.40 -2.41 11.24
C ASP A 151 0.95 -3.14 11.28
N LEU A 152 1.00 -4.39 10.82
CA LEU A 152 2.24 -5.15 10.68
C LEU A 152 3.23 -4.43 9.76
N TYR A 153 2.78 -3.90 8.63
CA TYR A 153 3.63 -3.09 7.74
C TYR A 153 4.22 -1.88 8.47
N LEU A 154 3.39 -1.11 9.19
CA LEU A 154 3.86 0.08 9.90
C LEU A 154 4.87 -0.27 10.99
N ALA A 155 4.63 -1.34 11.76
CA ALA A 155 5.55 -1.85 12.77
C ALA A 155 6.88 -2.33 12.15
N MET A 156 6.82 -3.13 11.09
CA MET A 156 8.01 -3.60 10.35
C MET A 156 8.79 -2.45 9.74
N GLY A 157 8.10 -1.41 9.25
CA GLY A 157 8.72 -0.22 8.68
C GLY A 157 9.57 0.54 9.70
N GLN A 158 9.10 0.66 10.95
CA GLN A 158 9.91 1.26 12.03
C GLN A 158 11.17 0.42 12.31
N GLU A 159 11.05 -0.89 12.32
CA GLU A 159 12.19 -1.78 12.51
C GLU A 159 13.19 -1.70 11.35
N LEU A 160 12.73 -1.61 10.10
CA LEU A 160 13.60 -1.42 8.94
C LEU A 160 14.43 -0.13 9.04
N LEU A 161 13.78 0.97 9.40
CA LEU A 161 14.43 2.27 9.57
C LEU A 161 15.45 2.27 10.72
N ARG A 162 15.23 1.43 11.73
CA ARG A 162 16.17 1.24 12.86
C ARG A 162 17.34 0.32 12.49
N GLU A 163 17.07 -0.85 11.94
CA GLU A 163 18.06 -1.91 11.75
C GLU A 163 18.99 -1.68 10.57
N GLY A 164 18.48 -1.14 9.46
CA GLY A 164 19.27 -0.91 8.24
C GLY A 164 20.53 -0.09 8.50
N PRO A 165 20.43 1.11 9.09
CA PRO A 165 21.60 1.93 9.46
C PRO A 165 22.54 1.22 10.46
N MET A 166 21.99 0.48 11.43
CA MET A 166 22.80 -0.26 12.39
C MET A 166 23.65 -1.32 11.68
N LEU A 167 23.07 -2.10 10.78
CA LEU A 167 23.79 -3.13 10.02
C LEU A 167 24.86 -2.52 9.10
N ARG A 168 24.57 -1.40 8.42
CA ARG A 168 25.54 -0.68 7.57
C ARG A 168 26.75 -0.14 8.34
N THR A 169 26.60 0.15 9.64
CA THR A 169 27.70 0.66 10.46
C THR A 169 28.54 -0.44 11.13
N ARG A 170 28.13 -1.71 11.05
CA ARG A 170 28.92 -2.83 11.59
C ARG A 170 30.19 -3.03 10.76
N ARG A 171 31.34 -3.06 11.44
CA ARG A 171 32.67 -3.23 10.84
C ARG A 171 33.07 -4.70 10.63
N SER A 172 32.36 -5.63 11.27
CA SER A 172 32.68 -7.05 11.30
C SER A 172 31.65 -7.84 10.50
N ARG A 173 32.10 -8.91 9.82
CA ARG A 173 31.27 -9.89 9.09
C ARG A 173 31.39 -11.26 9.76
N ARG A 174 31.10 -11.35 11.05
CA ARG A 174 31.21 -12.59 11.86
C ARG A 174 29.94 -13.44 11.69
N ALA A 175 29.99 -14.71 12.11
CA ALA A 175 28.82 -15.60 12.12
C ALA A 175 27.60 -15.03 12.87
N GLN A 176 27.81 -14.25 13.95
CA GLN A 176 26.72 -13.54 14.66
C GLN A 176 26.07 -12.42 13.82
N ASP A 177 26.72 -11.95 12.76
CA ASP A 177 26.13 -11.02 11.81
C ASP A 177 25.23 -11.76 10.81
N GLU A 178 25.41 -13.08 10.59
CA GLU A 178 24.59 -13.84 9.64
C GLU A 178 23.12 -13.94 10.06
N GLU A 179 22.84 -14.25 11.33
CA GLU A 179 21.47 -14.32 11.84
C GLU A 179 20.77 -12.95 11.74
N ALA A 180 21.48 -11.87 12.10
CA ALA A 180 20.95 -10.51 11.98
C ALA A 180 20.73 -10.10 10.51
N LEU A 181 21.64 -10.49 9.60
CA LEU A 181 21.49 -10.24 8.17
C LEU A 181 20.32 -11.02 7.57
N HIS A 182 20.08 -12.25 8.03
CA HIS A 182 18.94 -13.05 7.57
C HIS A 182 17.62 -12.54 8.15
N ALA A 183 17.60 -12.14 9.42
CA ALA A 183 16.43 -11.51 10.04
C ALA A 183 16.03 -10.23 9.31
N TYR A 184 17.00 -9.36 8.99
CA TYR A 184 16.77 -8.15 8.22
C TYR A 184 16.32 -8.44 6.78
N TRP A 185 16.88 -9.48 6.13
CA TRP A 185 16.42 -9.95 4.83
C TRP A 185 14.95 -10.34 4.88
N ASN A 186 14.56 -11.16 5.85
CA ASN A 186 13.18 -11.59 6.00
C ASN A 186 12.24 -10.42 6.31
N LEU A 187 12.68 -9.48 7.15
CA LEU A 187 11.94 -8.26 7.49
C LEU A 187 11.68 -7.38 6.26
N LEU A 188 12.68 -7.17 5.39
CA LEU A 188 12.53 -6.39 4.16
C LEU A 188 11.44 -6.96 3.24
N HIS A 189 11.52 -8.27 2.98
CA HIS A 189 10.56 -8.95 2.13
C HIS A 189 9.16 -8.99 2.76
N ALA A 190 9.07 -9.33 4.05
CA ALA A 190 7.82 -9.33 4.81
C ALA A 190 7.13 -7.95 4.78
N ALA A 191 7.87 -6.88 5.04
CA ALA A 191 7.34 -5.51 4.97
C ALA A 191 6.80 -5.19 3.57
N GLY A 192 7.50 -5.61 2.51
CA GLY A 192 7.02 -5.47 1.13
C GLY A 192 5.69 -6.19 0.88
N HIS A 193 5.52 -7.42 1.39
CA HIS A 193 4.26 -8.16 1.26
C HIS A 193 3.13 -7.49 2.05
N MET A 194 3.40 -7.08 3.30
CA MET A 194 2.44 -6.44 4.17
C MET A 194 1.98 -5.08 3.61
N ALA A 195 2.88 -4.33 2.96
CA ALA A 195 2.51 -3.08 2.27
C ALA A 195 1.47 -3.31 1.17
N LEU A 196 1.67 -4.33 0.33
CA LEU A 196 0.74 -4.67 -0.75
C LEU A 196 -0.60 -5.19 -0.22
N LEU A 197 -0.56 -6.10 0.77
CA LEU A 197 -1.76 -6.67 1.38
C LEU A 197 -2.56 -5.60 2.16
N GLY A 198 -1.90 -4.83 3.02
CA GLY A 198 -2.53 -3.83 3.88
C GLY A 198 -3.12 -2.65 3.10
N ALA A 199 -2.50 -2.24 1.99
CA ALA A 199 -3.01 -1.13 1.20
C ALA A 199 -4.22 -1.50 0.31
N SER A 200 -4.53 -2.78 0.12
CA SER A 200 -5.50 -3.22 -0.90
C SER A 200 -6.98 -2.87 -0.58
N THR A 201 -7.34 -2.75 0.71
CA THR A 201 -8.71 -2.45 1.21
C THR A 201 -8.74 -1.37 2.28
N ALA A 202 -7.59 -0.83 2.69
CA ALA A 202 -7.52 0.18 3.74
C ALA A 202 -8.56 1.29 3.50
N ASP A 203 -9.63 1.24 4.30
CA ASP A 203 -10.64 2.29 4.32
C ASP A 203 -10.10 3.49 5.12
N ARG A 204 -10.75 4.63 4.95
CA ARG A 204 -10.30 5.89 5.57
C ARG A 204 -10.24 5.80 7.09
N GLU A 205 -11.20 5.14 7.72
CA GLU A 205 -11.32 5.07 9.18
C GLU A 205 -10.21 4.18 9.76
N SER A 206 -10.07 2.97 9.21
CA SER A 206 -8.99 2.04 9.57
C SER A 206 -7.61 2.67 9.38
N PHE A 207 -7.40 3.34 8.24
CA PHE A 207 -6.14 4.01 7.93
C PHE A 207 -5.83 5.16 8.90
N VAL A 208 -6.80 6.04 9.18
CA VAL A 208 -6.63 7.17 10.10
C VAL A 208 -6.30 6.67 11.50
N SER A 209 -7.06 5.69 11.99
CA SER A 209 -6.88 5.11 13.33
C SER A 209 -5.47 4.52 13.51
N LEU A 210 -5.01 3.71 12.56
CA LEU A 210 -3.67 3.10 12.62
C LEU A 210 -2.57 4.15 12.51
N THR A 211 -2.69 5.12 11.60
CA THR A 211 -1.66 6.15 11.44
C THR A 211 -1.60 7.18 12.57
N ASP A 212 -2.68 7.38 13.33
CA ASP A 212 -2.63 8.21 14.55
C ASP A 212 -1.82 7.53 15.67
N GLN A 213 -1.83 6.20 15.72
CA GLN A 213 -0.97 5.42 16.64
C GLN A 213 0.50 5.53 16.21
N HIS A 214 0.76 5.57 14.90
CA HIS A 214 2.08 5.71 14.30
C HIS A 214 2.38 7.16 13.86
N ARG A 215 2.40 8.12 14.81
CA ARG A 215 2.61 9.56 14.53
C ARG A 215 3.89 9.81 13.72
N GLY A 216 3.75 10.02 12.42
CA GLY A 216 4.85 10.22 11.46
C GLY A 216 4.70 9.40 10.17
N ALA A 217 3.91 8.32 10.19
CA ALA A 217 3.72 7.43 9.05
C ALA A 217 2.98 8.07 7.87
N ARG A 218 2.16 9.12 8.08
CA ARG A 218 1.31 9.69 7.02
C ARG A 218 2.07 10.38 5.88
N ALA A 219 3.15 11.10 6.21
CA ALA A 219 3.92 11.86 5.23
C ALA A 219 5.08 11.07 4.59
N ALA A 220 5.37 9.87 5.10
CA ALA A 220 6.49 9.03 4.71
C ALA A 220 6.08 7.56 4.70
N PHE A 221 4.83 7.27 4.26
CA PHE A 221 4.24 5.95 4.35
C PHE A 221 5.07 4.91 3.58
N SER A 222 5.56 5.25 2.39
CA SER A 222 6.40 4.36 1.57
C SER A 222 7.89 4.41 1.94
N TYR A 223 8.32 5.41 2.73
CA TYR A 223 9.73 5.64 3.04
C TYR A 223 10.47 4.44 3.65
N PRO A 224 9.89 3.61 4.53
CA PRO A 224 10.58 2.42 5.03
C PRO A 224 11.04 1.47 3.92
N LEU A 225 10.30 1.38 2.81
CA LEU A 225 10.66 0.58 1.65
C LEU A 225 11.50 1.38 0.63
N THR A 226 11.17 2.66 0.40
CA THR A 226 11.95 3.53 -0.50
C THR A 226 13.38 3.75 0.02
N GLY A 227 13.51 3.97 1.33
CA GLY A 227 14.77 4.20 2.03
C GLY A 227 15.70 2.99 2.06
N THR A 228 15.26 1.83 1.55
CA THR A 228 16.16 0.69 1.26
C THR A 228 17.01 0.94 0.02
N GLY A 229 16.54 1.79 -0.90
CA GLY A 229 17.17 2.06 -2.19
C GLY A 229 17.09 0.92 -3.19
N VAL A 230 16.30 -0.12 -2.94
CA VAL A 230 16.21 -1.31 -3.78
C VAL A 230 14.92 -1.29 -4.60
N ILE A 231 15.05 -1.55 -5.92
CA ILE A 231 13.95 -1.41 -6.88
C ILE A 231 12.68 -2.14 -6.43
N THR A 232 12.75 -3.44 -6.10
CA THR A 232 11.53 -4.19 -5.75
C THR A 232 10.77 -3.62 -4.54
N PHE A 233 11.48 -3.10 -3.53
CA PHE A 233 10.85 -2.53 -2.34
C PHE A 233 10.31 -1.13 -2.61
N ILE A 234 11.05 -0.29 -3.35
CA ILE A 234 10.58 1.01 -3.84
C ILE A 234 9.24 0.85 -4.57
N LEU A 235 9.16 -0.11 -5.49
CA LEU A 235 7.96 -0.35 -6.29
C LEU A 235 6.77 -0.75 -5.43
N LYS A 236 6.97 -1.65 -4.46
CA LYS A 236 5.90 -2.08 -3.54
C LYS A 236 5.41 -0.94 -2.64
N GLY A 237 6.32 -0.12 -2.12
CA GLY A 237 5.99 1.07 -1.34
C GLY A 237 5.20 2.09 -2.15
N ALA A 238 5.68 2.43 -3.34
CA ALA A 238 5.00 3.36 -4.25
C ALA A 238 3.63 2.84 -4.70
N TRP A 239 3.51 1.55 -5.01
CA TRP A 239 2.23 0.91 -5.33
C TRP A 239 1.24 1.00 -4.17
N ALA A 240 1.69 0.72 -2.94
CA ALA A 240 0.86 0.80 -1.74
C ALA A 240 0.39 2.26 -1.49
N ALA A 241 1.27 3.25 -1.64
CA ALA A 241 0.89 4.66 -1.57
C ALA A 241 -0.14 5.05 -2.65
N ALA A 242 0.03 4.56 -3.89
CA ALA A 242 -0.94 4.78 -4.96
C ALA A 242 -2.31 4.19 -4.63
N ARG A 243 -2.34 3.00 -4.00
CA ARG A 243 -3.57 2.31 -3.64
C ARG A 243 -4.39 3.07 -2.60
N LEU A 244 -3.72 3.67 -1.61
CA LEU A 244 -4.32 4.60 -0.64
C LEU A 244 -4.75 5.92 -1.28
N GLY A 245 -4.01 6.37 -2.30
CA GLY A 245 -4.41 7.45 -3.21
C GLY A 245 -4.70 8.77 -2.49
N LYS A 246 -5.95 9.25 -2.60
CA LYS A 246 -6.38 10.54 -2.03
C LYS A 246 -6.22 10.62 -0.51
N LEU A 247 -6.18 9.49 0.20
CA LEU A 247 -5.92 9.46 1.64
C LEU A 247 -4.54 10.04 1.98
N MET A 248 -3.56 9.87 1.08
CA MET A 248 -2.17 10.27 1.28
C MET A 248 -1.74 11.51 0.49
N LEU A 249 -2.54 11.92 -0.50
CA LEU A 249 -2.19 13.01 -1.40
C LEU A 249 -1.87 14.32 -0.65
N LEU A 250 -2.67 14.68 0.35
CA LEU A 250 -2.46 15.92 1.10
C LEU A 250 -1.12 15.88 1.86
N ASP A 251 -0.81 14.76 2.49
CA ASP A 251 0.40 14.59 3.30
C ASP A 251 1.65 14.58 2.42
N TYR A 252 1.65 13.88 1.28
CA TYR A 252 2.78 13.92 0.34
C TYR A 252 2.96 15.28 -0.33
N LYS A 253 1.88 16.00 -0.65
CA LYS A 253 2.00 17.38 -1.16
C LYS A 253 2.59 18.33 -0.13
N ARG A 254 2.32 18.09 1.15
CA ARG A 254 2.92 18.85 2.25
C ARG A 254 4.41 18.50 2.38
N ALA A 255 4.73 17.21 2.38
CA ALA A 255 6.08 16.66 2.44
C ALA A 255 6.99 17.28 1.35
N LEU A 256 6.49 17.45 0.12
CA LEU A 256 7.25 18.09 -0.98
C LEU A 256 7.94 19.41 -0.57
N THR A 257 7.34 20.20 0.32
CA THR A 257 7.89 21.49 0.77
C THR A 257 8.53 21.46 2.16
N GLU A 258 8.48 20.33 2.84
CA GLU A 258 8.98 20.10 4.20
C GLU A 258 10.17 19.13 4.25
N ASP A 259 10.35 18.29 3.22
CA ASP A 259 11.41 17.29 3.08
C ASP A 259 12.80 17.90 3.25
N VAL A 260 13.61 17.23 4.08
CA VAL A 260 14.90 17.77 4.53
C VAL A 260 16.10 17.04 3.94
N SER A 261 15.86 15.94 3.22
CA SER A 261 16.89 15.18 2.51
C SER A 261 16.42 14.79 1.11
N LEU A 262 17.37 14.51 0.21
CA LEU A 262 17.04 13.99 -1.12
C LEU A 262 16.28 12.65 -1.04
N PHE A 263 16.61 11.78 -0.08
CA PHE A 263 15.95 10.48 0.06
C PHE A 263 14.47 10.61 0.47
N GLU A 264 14.13 11.53 1.37
CA GLU A 264 12.74 11.85 1.71
C GLU A 264 12.01 12.44 0.50
N LEU A 265 12.64 13.37 -0.22
CA LEU A 265 12.07 13.93 -1.44
C LEU A 265 11.80 12.85 -2.50
N LEU A 266 12.72 11.91 -2.69
CA LEU A 266 12.53 10.81 -3.64
C LEU A 266 11.33 9.94 -3.26
N ASP A 267 11.13 9.63 -1.98
CA ASP A 267 9.93 8.92 -1.52
C ASP A 267 8.65 9.69 -1.85
N THR A 268 8.64 10.99 -1.54
CA THR A 268 7.52 11.87 -1.87
C THR A 268 7.23 11.88 -3.37
N LEU A 269 8.26 12.00 -4.22
CA LEU A 269 8.12 12.00 -5.67
C LEU A 269 7.61 10.65 -6.20
N PHE A 270 8.12 9.54 -5.66
CA PHE A 270 7.68 8.18 -6.03
C PHE A 270 6.22 7.94 -5.67
N ALA A 271 5.80 8.33 -4.47
CA ALA A 271 4.42 8.23 -4.04
C ALA A 271 3.49 9.10 -4.91
N LEU A 272 3.87 10.35 -5.19
CA LEU A 272 3.07 11.25 -6.03
C LEU A 272 3.00 10.78 -7.49
N LEU A 273 4.09 10.25 -8.05
CA LEU A 273 4.10 9.61 -9.36
C LEU A 273 3.09 8.47 -9.41
N ALA A 274 3.16 7.56 -8.44
CA ALA A 274 2.31 6.39 -8.38
C ALA A 274 0.82 6.77 -8.18
N ILE A 275 0.53 7.71 -7.27
CA ILE A 275 -0.83 8.24 -7.03
C ILE A 275 -1.38 8.90 -8.30
N GLY A 276 -0.61 9.78 -8.94
CA GLY A 276 -1.04 10.50 -10.14
C GLY A 276 -1.22 9.60 -11.37
N THR A 277 -0.42 8.53 -11.48
CA THR A 277 -0.58 7.52 -12.52
C THR A 277 -1.83 6.67 -12.29
N ARG A 278 -2.12 6.29 -11.03
CA ARG A 278 -3.30 5.50 -10.71
C ARG A 278 -4.61 6.28 -10.80
N ALA A 279 -4.61 7.53 -10.32
CA ALA A 279 -5.80 8.36 -10.23
C ALA A 279 -5.67 9.61 -11.12
N LYS A 280 -6.10 9.54 -12.38
CA LYS A 280 -6.05 10.67 -13.32
C LYS A 280 -6.64 11.97 -12.77
N SER A 281 -7.68 11.89 -11.91
CA SER A 281 -8.29 13.07 -11.27
C SER A 281 -7.34 13.88 -10.37
N THR A 282 -6.24 13.29 -9.88
CA THR A 282 -5.27 13.98 -9.02
C THR A 282 -4.08 14.53 -9.80
N ARG A 283 -3.92 14.17 -11.08
CA ARG A 283 -2.73 14.49 -11.87
C ARG A 283 -2.46 15.99 -11.96
N ALA A 284 -3.47 16.79 -12.32
CA ALA A 284 -3.29 18.23 -12.48
C ALA A 284 -2.85 18.93 -11.17
N GLU A 285 -3.41 18.49 -10.04
CA GLU A 285 -3.03 19.00 -8.72
C GLU A 285 -1.61 18.59 -8.33
N ILE A 286 -1.20 17.35 -8.65
CA ILE A 286 0.15 16.84 -8.41
C ILE A 286 1.16 17.60 -9.27
N VAL A 287 0.93 17.73 -10.58
CA VAL A 287 1.80 18.45 -11.51
C VAL A 287 1.99 19.90 -11.06
N LYS A 288 0.92 20.57 -10.63
CA LYS A 288 1.00 21.92 -10.05
C LYS A 288 1.90 21.96 -8.80
N ALA A 289 1.80 20.96 -7.92
CA ALA A 289 2.65 20.89 -6.73
C ALA A 289 4.12 20.63 -7.09
N LEU A 290 4.39 19.75 -8.06
CA LEU A 290 5.73 19.44 -8.55
C LEU A 290 6.42 20.68 -9.13
N HIS A 291 5.74 21.48 -9.96
CA HIS A 291 6.31 22.71 -10.50
C HIS A 291 6.58 23.79 -9.42
N ALA A 292 5.84 23.78 -8.32
CA ALA A 292 6.03 24.73 -7.22
C ALA A 292 7.12 24.30 -6.23
N ALA A 293 7.42 23.00 -6.12
CA ALA A 293 8.29 22.44 -5.09
C ALA A 293 9.76 22.92 -5.12
N PRO A 294 10.41 23.16 -6.29
CA PRO A 294 11.78 23.66 -6.34
C PRO A 294 11.95 25.02 -5.65
N GLY A 295 10.99 25.93 -5.83
CA GLY A 295 10.96 27.24 -5.18
C GLY A 295 10.28 27.26 -3.81
N GLY A 296 9.58 26.18 -3.43
CA GLY A 296 8.78 26.10 -2.21
C GLY A 296 9.48 25.37 -1.07
N ALA A 297 9.75 26.05 0.05
CA ALA A 297 10.29 25.45 1.26
C ALA A 297 9.69 26.06 2.54
N ARG A 298 9.11 25.20 3.38
CA ARG A 298 8.42 25.59 4.62
C ARG A 298 9.31 25.55 5.86
N THR A 299 10.36 24.75 5.84
CA THR A 299 11.29 24.58 6.97
C THR A 299 12.70 25.08 6.61
N PRO A 300 13.50 25.54 7.60
CA PRO A 300 14.90 25.93 7.36
C PRO A 300 15.74 24.80 6.72
N GLN A 301 15.48 23.55 7.10
CA GLN A 301 16.17 22.39 6.56
C GLN A 301 15.75 22.11 5.11
N ALA A 302 14.46 22.23 4.78
CA ALA A 302 13.99 22.13 3.40
C ALA A 302 14.58 23.23 2.50
N LYS A 303 14.77 24.44 3.04
CA LYS A 303 15.47 25.54 2.33
C LYS A 303 16.91 25.14 2.02
N ARG A 304 17.64 24.62 3.02
CA ARG A 304 19.01 24.15 2.84
C ARG A 304 19.13 23.07 1.76
N LEU A 305 18.19 22.12 1.72
CA LEU A 305 18.17 21.11 0.66
C LEU A 305 18.13 21.75 -0.74
N ARG A 306 17.31 22.78 -0.95
CA ARG A 306 17.20 23.49 -2.24
C ARG A 306 18.38 24.39 -2.54
N GLU A 307 18.97 25.01 -1.51
CA GLU A 307 20.20 25.78 -1.66
C GLU A 307 21.37 24.90 -2.14
N VAL A 308 21.45 23.66 -1.63
CA VAL A 308 22.55 22.73 -1.95
C VAL A 308 22.27 21.88 -3.19
N MET A 309 21.02 21.47 -3.39
CA MET A 309 20.62 20.48 -4.40
C MET A 309 19.48 20.97 -5.31
N GLY A 310 19.29 22.28 -5.46
CA GLY A 310 18.15 22.86 -6.17
C GLY A 310 17.97 22.35 -7.59
N ARG A 311 19.09 22.14 -8.32
CA ARG A 311 19.08 21.57 -9.66
C ARG A 311 18.56 20.13 -9.67
N GLU A 312 19.03 19.29 -8.75
CA GLU A 312 18.59 17.91 -8.63
C GLU A 312 17.10 17.84 -8.25
N VAL A 313 16.65 18.70 -7.34
CA VAL A 313 15.24 18.84 -6.96
C VAL A 313 14.38 19.20 -8.17
N GLU A 314 14.79 20.20 -8.95
CA GLU A 314 14.09 20.64 -10.17
C GLU A 314 14.00 19.50 -11.20
N LEU A 315 15.13 18.87 -11.53
CA LEU A 315 15.18 17.76 -12.49
C LEU A 315 14.29 16.58 -12.06
N CYS A 316 14.29 16.22 -10.77
CA CYS A 316 13.46 15.13 -10.29
C CYS A 316 11.95 15.48 -10.34
N CYS A 317 11.59 16.74 -10.04
CA CYS A 317 10.20 17.21 -10.15
C CYS A 317 9.72 17.22 -11.61
N GLU A 318 10.55 17.73 -12.52
CA GLU A 318 10.26 17.75 -13.97
C GLU A 318 10.11 16.33 -14.53
N LEU A 319 11.05 15.44 -14.21
CA LEU A 319 10.97 14.04 -14.64
C LEU A 319 9.70 13.36 -14.11
N THR A 320 9.32 13.64 -12.86
CA THR A 320 8.07 13.13 -12.28
C THR A 320 6.85 13.63 -13.07
N ALA A 321 6.80 14.93 -13.39
CA ALA A 321 5.71 15.51 -14.17
C ALA A 321 5.65 14.95 -15.60
N GLN A 322 6.80 14.75 -16.25
CA GLN A 322 6.90 14.14 -17.57
C GLN A 322 6.37 12.70 -17.58
N LEU A 323 6.81 11.88 -16.62
CA LEU A 323 6.38 10.48 -16.50
C LEU A 323 4.89 10.34 -16.19
N LEU A 324 4.29 11.32 -15.50
CA LEU A 324 2.85 11.35 -15.33
C LEU A 324 2.13 11.49 -16.68
N GLU A 325 2.67 12.21 -17.65
CA GLU A 325 2.05 12.40 -18.97
C GLU A 325 2.43 11.32 -19.99
N THR A 326 3.40 10.46 -19.70
CA THR A 326 3.83 9.39 -20.60
C THR A 326 2.70 8.37 -20.86
N PRO A 327 2.45 8.00 -22.13
CA PRO A 327 1.49 6.95 -22.49
C PRO A 327 1.83 5.58 -21.88
N ALA A 328 0.81 4.77 -21.63
CA ALA A 328 0.99 3.47 -20.98
C ALA A 328 1.80 2.50 -21.86
N GLU A 329 1.67 2.60 -23.18
CA GLU A 329 2.37 1.79 -24.17
C GLU A 329 3.88 2.07 -24.15
N GLU A 330 4.26 3.33 -23.98
CA GLU A 330 5.67 3.73 -23.85
C GLU A 330 6.26 3.22 -22.53
N LEU A 331 5.53 3.34 -21.42
CA LEU A 331 5.94 2.83 -20.12
C LEU A 331 6.10 1.29 -20.15
N GLU A 332 5.19 0.58 -20.82
CA GLU A 332 5.27 -0.87 -21.02
C GLU A 332 6.49 -1.25 -21.85
N ALA A 333 6.79 -0.51 -22.92
CA ALA A 333 8.00 -0.75 -23.72
C ALA A 333 9.28 -0.57 -22.88
N VAL A 334 9.29 0.35 -21.91
CA VAL A 334 10.40 0.51 -20.96
C VAL A 334 10.55 -0.73 -20.08
N VAL A 335 9.45 -1.24 -19.50
CA VAL A 335 9.47 -2.47 -18.69
C VAL A 335 10.05 -3.62 -19.50
N ARG A 336 9.56 -3.82 -20.73
CA ARG A 336 10.03 -4.90 -21.62
C ARG A 336 11.50 -4.78 -21.94
N ARG A 337 11.98 -3.59 -22.30
CA ARG A 337 13.40 -3.35 -22.59
C ARG A 337 14.29 -3.67 -21.39
N ILE A 338 13.86 -3.32 -20.18
CA ILE A 338 14.59 -3.68 -18.95
C ILE A 338 14.55 -5.19 -18.74
N GLY A 339 13.39 -5.83 -18.91
CA GLY A 339 13.23 -7.27 -18.80
C GLY A 339 14.09 -8.06 -19.77
N GLU A 340 14.15 -7.63 -21.03
CA GLU A 340 15.00 -8.25 -22.06
C GLU A 340 16.50 -8.19 -21.71
N SER A 341 16.93 -7.17 -20.94
CA SER A 341 18.33 -7.06 -20.50
C SER A 341 18.77 -8.15 -19.50
N TYR A 342 17.82 -8.90 -18.92
CA TYR A 342 18.13 -10.05 -18.06
C TYR A 342 18.52 -11.31 -18.84
N PHE A 343 18.38 -11.31 -20.16
CA PHE A 343 18.66 -12.47 -21.01
C PHE A 343 19.93 -12.26 -21.83
N GLU A 344 20.80 -13.27 -21.87
CA GLU A 344 21.96 -13.24 -22.76
C GLU A 344 21.54 -13.27 -24.23
N PRO A 345 22.18 -12.47 -25.11
CA PRO A 345 21.95 -12.56 -26.55
C PRO A 345 22.24 -13.98 -27.06
N GLY A 346 21.25 -14.63 -27.68
CA GLY A 346 21.41 -15.98 -28.23
C GLY A 346 21.22 -17.12 -27.23
N ALA A 347 20.77 -16.85 -26.00
CA ALA A 347 20.37 -17.89 -25.04
C ALA A 347 19.30 -18.84 -25.65
N PRO A 348 19.26 -20.13 -25.23
CA PRO A 348 18.28 -21.09 -25.71
C PRO A 348 16.85 -20.53 -25.63
N THR A 349 16.04 -20.85 -26.63
CA THR A 349 14.67 -20.35 -26.73
C THR A 349 13.83 -20.96 -25.60
N THR A 350 13.63 -20.20 -24.53
CA THR A 350 12.51 -20.41 -23.61
C THR A 350 11.21 -20.28 -24.41
N ASP A 351 10.16 -21.01 -24.03
CA ASP A 351 8.86 -20.84 -24.67
C ASP A 351 8.41 -19.38 -24.59
N ALA A 352 7.68 -18.92 -25.62
CA ALA A 352 7.37 -17.50 -25.77
C ALA A 352 6.53 -16.93 -24.62
N LEU A 353 5.67 -17.75 -24.01
CA LEU A 353 4.81 -17.35 -22.89
C LEU A 353 5.61 -17.16 -21.60
N THR A 354 6.45 -18.13 -21.25
CA THR A 354 7.36 -18.02 -20.10
C THR A 354 8.35 -16.86 -20.29
N ARG A 355 8.85 -16.64 -21.52
CA ARG A 355 9.72 -15.48 -21.77
C ARG A 355 8.98 -14.17 -21.54
N ASP A 356 7.74 -14.04 -22.03
CA ASP A 356 6.93 -12.83 -21.81
C ASP A 356 6.69 -12.57 -20.32
N GLU A 357 6.35 -13.61 -19.57
CA GLU A 357 6.18 -13.59 -18.12
C GLU A 357 7.44 -13.07 -17.41
N LEU A 358 8.60 -13.66 -17.71
CA LEU A 358 9.87 -13.26 -17.09
C LEU A 358 10.29 -11.83 -17.46
N VAL A 359 10.11 -11.42 -18.72
CA VAL A 359 10.42 -10.06 -19.19
C VAL A 359 9.60 -9.01 -18.43
N ARG A 360 8.34 -9.30 -18.10
CA ARG A 360 7.49 -8.37 -17.34
C ARG A 360 7.83 -8.37 -15.85
N THR A 361 8.10 -9.54 -15.27
CA THR A 361 8.18 -9.69 -13.80
C THR A 361 9.58 -9.49 -13.24
N LEU A 362 10.65 -9.93 -13.91
CA LEU A 362 12.02 -9.82 -13.38
C LEU A 362 12.46 -8.38 -13.05
N PRO A 363 12.15 -7.35 -13.86
CA PRO A 363 12.46 -5.97 -13.50
C PRO A 363 11.85 -5.54 -12.16
N LEU A 364 10.66 -6.06 -11.84
CA LEU A 364 9.89 -5.70 -10.64
C LEU A 364 10.36 -6.44 -9.39
N MET A 365 11.07 -7.56 -9.57
CA MET A 365 11.68 -8.37 -8.52
C MET A 365 13.16 -8.05 -8.30
N SER A 366 13.70 -7.04 -9.01
CA SER A 366 15.11 -6.71 -8.96
C SER A 366 15.57 -6.22 -7.59
N TRP A 367 16.66 -6.82 -7.10
CA TRP A 367 17.39 -6.37 -5.91
C TRP A 367 18.46 -5.32 -6.23
N ALA A 368 18.46 -4.79 -7.45
CA ALA A 368 19.37 -3.73 -7.84
C ALA A 368 19.04 -2.43 -7.10
N ASP A 369 20.09 -1.63 -6.93
CA ASP A 369 19.99 -0.25 -6.49
C ASP A 369 19.17 0.58 -7.48
N GLY A 370 18.21 1.33 -6.94
CA GLY A 370 17.26 2.13 -7.69
C GLY A 370 17.42 3.64 -7.52
N ILE A 371 18.33 4.14 -6.67
CA ILE A 371 18.32 5.56 -6.28
C ILE A 371 19.68 6.25 -6.13
N THR A 372 20.81 5.53 -6.11
CA THR A 372 22.10 6.21 -5.84
C THR A 372 22.69 6.98 -7.03
N ASP A 373 22.13 6.82 -8.23
CA ASP A 373 22.48 7.65 -9.40
C ASP A 373 21.28 7.90 -10.31
N GLY A 374 21.42 8.89 -11.22
CA GLY A 374 20.33 9.34 -12.07
C GLY A 374 19.78 8.28 -13.05
N LYS A 375 20.61 7.34 -13.53
CA LYS A 375 20.13 6.27 -14.43
C LYS A 375 19.26 5.28 -13.66
N LYS A 376 19.70 4.89 -12.46
CA LYS A 376 18.93 4.01 -11.58
C LYS A 376 17.63 4.65 -11.13
N LEU A 377 17.68 5.94 -10.78
CA LEU A 377 16.51 6.73 -10.42
C LEU A 377 15.49 6.75 -11.55
N PHE A 378 15.93 7.02 -12.79
CA PHE A 378 15.07 7.00 -13.97
C PHE A 378 14.41 5.63 -14.18
N VAL A 379 15.15 4.53 -14.00
CA VAL A 379 14.61 3.17 -14.06
C VAL A 379 13.53 2.97 -13.00
N SER A 380 13.79 3.31 -11.74
CA SER A 380 12.80 3.19 -10.66
C SER A 380 11.53 3.98 -10.96
N MET A 381 11.65 5.25 -11.36
CA MET A 381 10.49 6.09 -11.69
C MET A 381 9.70 5.54 -12.88
N SER A 382 10.37 5.06 -13.93
CA SER A 382 9.71 4.45 -15.08
C SER A 382 8.92 3.20 -14.69
N LEU A 383 9.52 2.33 -13.86
CA LEU A 383 8.87 1.12 -13.36
C LEU A 383 7.69 1.46 -12.41
N ILE A 384 7.82 2.49 -11.56
CA ILE A 384 6.71 2.98 -10.74
C ILE A 384 5.55 3.44 -11.63
N ALA A 385 5.82 4.27 -12.63
CA ALA A 385 4.81 4.75 -13.56
C ALA A 385 4.13 3.59 -14.31
N ALA A 386 4.88 2.59 -14.76
CA ALA A 386 4.33 1.43 -15.45
C ALA A 386 3.44 0.54 -14.55
N THR A 387 3.80 0.37 -13.28
CA THR A 387 3.18 -0.65 -12.40
C THR A 387 2.11 -0.13 -11.45
N ALA A 388 2.03 1.19 -11.19
CA ALA A 388 1.11 1.77 -10.19
C ALA A 388 -0.39 1.46 -10.44
N ARG A 389 -0.76 1.16 -11.69
CA ARG A 389 -2.14 0.77 -12.08
C ARG A 389 -2.38 -0.74 -12.02
N GLY A 390 -1.32 -1.55 -12.07
CA GLY A 390 -1.40 -3.00 -12.07
C GLY A 390 -1.90 -3.59 -10.76
N ALA A 391 -2.17 -4.89 -10.80
CA ALA A 391 -2.55 -5.69 -9.65
C ALA A 391 -1.31 -6.03 -8.78
N PRO A 392 -1.44 -6.23 -7.46
CA PRO A 392 -0.28 -6.47 -6.59
C PRO A 392 0.48 -7.77 -6.90
N GLU A 393 -0.18 -8.76 -7.49
CA GLU A 393 0.42 -10.04 -7.87
C GLU A 393 1.45 -9.95 -9.01
N GLN A 394 1.56 -8.79 -9.68
CA GLN A 394 2.57 -8.53 -10.71
C GLN A 394 4.02 -8.57 -10.17
N PHE A 395 4.19 -8.39 -8.86
CA PHE A 395 5.50 -8.38 -8.18
C PHE A 395 6.02 -9.78 -7.83
N TYR A 396 5.37 -10.83 -8.34
CA TYR A 396 5.67 -12.23 -8.01
C TYR A 396 5.68 -13.09 -9.25
N LEU A 397 6.58 -14.06 -9.28
CA LEU A 397 6.58 -15.12 -10.29
C LEU A 397 5.53 -16.20 -9.96
N PRO A 398 4.95 -16.86 -10.98
CA PRO A 398 4.24 -18.12 -10.81
C PRO A 398 5.08 -19.15 -10.05
N SER A 399 4.44 -20.03 -9.27
CA SER A 399 5.11 -20.99 -8.38
C SER A 399 6.16 -21.85 -9.06
N GLU A 400 5.90 -22.29 -10.29
CA GLU A 400 6.84 -23.08 -11.09
C GLU A 400 8.13 -22.31 -11.38
N LEU A 401 8.00 -21.06 -11.84
CA LEU A 401 9.14 -20.18 -12.15
C LEU A 401 9.83 -19.69 -10.88
N ALA A 402 9.08 -19.36 -9.83
CA ALA A 402 9.62 -18.96 -8.54
C ALA A 402 10.50 -20.07 -7.95
N THR A 403 10.05 -21.33 -8.04
CA THR A 403 10.83 -22.49 -7.59
C THR A 403 12.05 -22.72 -8.46
N ALA A 404 11.90 -22.64 -9.79
CA ALA A 404 13.00 -22.86 -10.73
C ALA A 404 14.12 -21.81 -10.63
N LEU A 405 13.76 -20.55 -10.31
CA LEU A 405 14.70 -19.43 -10.21
C LEU A 405 15.15 -19.14 -8.77
N HIS A 406 14.65 -19.90 -7.79
CA HIS A 406 14.99 -19.67 -6.38
C HIS A 406 16.48 -19.88 -6.14
N GLN A 407 17.11 -18.87 -5.55
CA GLN A 407 18.46 -18.97 -5.01
C GLN A 407 18.38 -18.95 -3.49
N PRO A 408 18.98 -19.94 -2.79
CA PRO A 408 19.05 -19.93 -1.34
C PRO A 408 19.68 -18.65 -0.82
N TRP A 409 19.16 -18.13 0.30
CA TRP A 409 19.74 -16.96 0.94
C TRP A 409 21.19 -17.22 1.35
N THR A 410 22.02 -16.20 1.16
CA THR A 410 23.39 -16.10 1.66
C THR A 410 23.57 -14.71 2.28
N PRO A 411 24.53 -14.50 3.20
CA PRO A 411 24.83 -13.16 3.73
C PRO A 411 25.08 -12.12 2.63
N GLU A 412 25.64 -12.53 1.50
CA GLU A 412 25.86 -11.70 0.30
C GLU A 412 24.56 -11.13 -0.26
N SER A 413 23.43 -11.84 -0.16
CA SER A 413 22.11 -11.34 -0.56
C SER A 413 21.73 -10.09 0.23
N THR A 414 21.89 -10.11 1.56
CA THR A 414 21.62 -8.94 2.40
C THR A 414 22.64 -7.83 2.15
N TRP A 415 23.91 -8.15 1.94
CA TRP A 415 24.90 -7.13 1.60
C TRP A 415 24.65 -6.48 0.23
N ARG A 416 24.09 -7.21 -0.74
CA ARG A 416 23.70 -6.64 -2.05
C ARG A 416 22.72 -5.48 -1.90
N VAL A 417 21.78 -5.57 -0.95
CA VAL A 417 20.80 -4.51 -0.67
C VAL A 417 21.35 -3.40 0.22
N LEU A 418 22.25 -3.71 1.16
CA LEU A 418 22.81 -2.71 2.09
C LEU A 418 23.97 -1.88 1.49
N ASN A 419 24.77 -2.47 0.62
CA ASN A 419 26.01 -1.88 0.09
C ASN A 419 25.82 -0.56 -0.68
N PRO A 420 24.78 -0.38 -1.53
CA PRO A 420 24.60 0.86 -2.28
C PRO A 420 24.49 2.08 -1.35
N LEU A 421 23.62 2.02 -0.34
CA LEU A 421 23.46 3.09 0.63
C LEU A 421 24.69 3.28 1.50
N LEU A 422 25.34 2.18 1.92
CA LEU A 422 26.60 2.25 2.67
C LEU A 422 27.67 3.05 1.91
N LYS A 423 27.82 2.81 0.60
CA LYS A 423 28.78 3.55 -0.24
C LYS A 423 28.44 5.04 -0.29
N THR A 424 27.16 5.38 -0.46
CA THR A 424 26.69 6.78 -0.47
C THR A 424 26.94 7.47 0.88
N GLU A 425 26.59 6.81 1.99
CA GLU A 425 26.83 7.31 3.34
C GLU A 425 28.34 7.51 3.62
N GLN A 426 29.18 6.58 3.18
CA GLN A 426 30.64 6.70 3.30
C GLN A 426 31.21 7.84 2.46
N ALA A 427 30.73 8.02 1.22
CA ALA A 427 31.13 9.13 0.36
C ALA A 427 30.77 10.48 0.99
N ALA A 428 29.54 10.60 1.52
CA ALA A 428 29.10 11.80 2.24
C ALA A 428 29.99 12.09 3.46
N ARG A 429 30.32 11.07 4.27
CA ARG A 429 31.22 11.22 5.43
C ARG A 429 32.63 11.69 5.03
N LYS A 430 33.18 11.16 3.94
CA LYS A 430 34.51 11.58 3.43
C LYS A 430 34.53 13.04 3.01
N LEU A 431 33.47 13.52 2.34
CA LEU A 431 33.33 14.94 1.98
C LEU A 431 33.29 15.84 3.23
N HIS A 432 32.64 15.39 4.30
CA HIS A 432 32.57 16.14 5.57
C HIS A 432 33.85 16.06 6.41
N ALA A 433 34.71 15.06 6.20
CA ALA A 433 35.96 14.90 6.94
C ALA A 433 37.02 15.97 6.61
N GLY A 434 36.84 16.72 5.52
CA GLY A 434 37.65 17.89 5.16
C GLY A 434 37.11 19.23 5.67
N ALA A 435 35.89 19.25 6.23
CA ALA A 435 35.37 20.45 6.89
C ALA A 435 36.04 20.60 8.27
N PRO A 436 36.40 21.83 8.71
CA PRO A 436 36.97 22.03 10.02
C PRO A 436 36.03 21.42 11.07
N SER A 437 36.56 20.51 11.89
CA SER A 437 35.79 19.87 12.94
C SER A 437 35.22 20.95 13.84
N ILE A 438 33.90 21.04 13.94
CA ILE A 438 33.24 21.98 14.85
C ILE A 438 33.71 21.61 16.26
N GLY A 439 34.54 22.47 16.83
CA GLY A 439 35.10 22.28 18.15
C GLY A 439 33.98 22.23 19.18
N ARG A 440 34.18 21.48 20.27
CA ARG A 440 33.20 21.40 21.37
C ARG A 440 32.76 22.77 21.91
N GLN A 441 33.57 23.82 21.69
CA GLN A 441 33.28 25.19 22.11
C GLN A 441 32.61 26.06 21.04
N ASP A 442 32.56 25.62 19.79
CA ASP A 442 31.99 26.37 18.67
C ASP A 442 30.46 26.41 18.76
N PRO A 443 29.81 27.39 18.10
CA PRO A 443 28.35 27.45 18.00
C PRO A 443 27.77 26.15 17.44
N CYS A 444 26.70 25.65 18.06
CA CYS A 444 26.08 24.40 17.69
C CYS A 444 25.39 24.53 16.31
N PRO A 445 25.64 23.61 15.36
CA PRO A 445 25.11 23.68 14.00
C PRO A 445 23.59 23.49 13.90
N CYS A 446 22.91 23.16 15.00
CA CYS A 446 21.44 23.12 15.07
C CYS A 446 20.78 24.51 15.12
N GLY A 447 21.57 25.60 15.15
CA GLY A 447 21.05 26.97 15.15
C GLY A 447 20.60 27.50 16.50
N SER A 448 20.87 26.79 17.61
CA SER A 448 20.45 27.19 18.97
C SER A 448 21.21 28.38 19.57
N GLY A 449 22.30 28.84 18.93
CA GLY A 449 23.21 29.86 19.47
C GLY A 449 24.07 29.38 20.67
N ARG A 450 23.91 28.13 21.14
CA ARG A 450 24.68 27.56 22.25
C ARG A 450 25.93 26.84 21.75
N LYS A 451 26.97 26.71 22.59
CA LYS A 451 28.17 25.91 22.28
C LYS A 451 27.80 24.43 22.04
N LEU A 452 28.44 23.76 21.08
CA LEU A 452 28.16 22.36 20.68
C LEU A 452 28.08 21.40 21.88
N LYS A 453 29.04 21.45 22.81
CA LYS A 453 29.06 20.62 24.03
C LYS A 453 27.90 20.84 25.01
N ARG A 454 27.17 21.95 24.87
CA ARG A 454 26.01 22.31 25.72
C ARG A 454 24.68 22.15 24.98
N CYS A 455 24.69 21.61 23.77
CA CYS A 455 23.51 21.37 22.95
C CYS A 455 23.57 19.96 22.34
N CYS A 456 23.80 19.82 21.03
CA CYS A 456 23.77 18.53 20.34
C CYS A 456 25.01 17.64 20.55
N GLY A 457 26.07 18.15 21.17
CA GLY A 457 27.28 17.39 21.49
C GLY A 457 27.30 16.83 22.91
N ARG A 458 26.12 16.57 23.50
CA ARG A 458 25.97 15.90 24.80
C ARG A 458 25.99 14.40 24.65
#